data_AF-A0A4S2BQZ4-F1
#
_entry.id   AF-A0A4S2BQZ4-F1
#
_cell.length_a   1.000
_cell.length_b   1.000
_cell.length_c   1.000
_cell.angle_alpha   90.00
_cell.angle_beta   90.00
_cell.angle_gamma   90.00
#
_symmetry.space_group_name_H-M   'P 1'
#
loop_
_entity.id
_entity.type
_entity.pdbx_description
1 polymer ?
#
loop_
_entity_poly.entity_id
_entity_poly.type
_entity_poly.pdbx_seq_one_letter_code
_entity_poly.pdbx_strand_id
1 'polypeptide(L)' 'MVKLNLDDPNIMAANKASKIWGHTENYVRLFMKQNPDKFPKGSIRKFGKQWVVTTEGMEAITGVKDPRKK' A
#
# COMPACT_ATOMS: atom_id res chain seq x y z
N MET A 1 -7.06 8.20 -22.80
CA MET A 1 -7.11 7.14 -21.78
C MET A 1 -5.74 6.99 -21.15
N VAL A 2 -5.61 7.13 -19.83
CA VAL A 2 -4.36 6.82 -19.12
C VAL A 2 -4.36 5.30 -18.89
N LYS A 3 -3.41 4.59 -19.49
CA LYS A 3 -3.23 3.15 -19.27
C LYS A 3 -2.53 2.96 -17.93
N LEU A 4 -3.16 2.25 -17.01
CA LEU A 4 -2.52 1.87 -15.75
C LEU A 4 -1.55 0.71 -16.01
N ASN A 5 -0.29 0.89 -15.64
CA ASN A 5 0.70 -0.18 -15.71
C ASN A 5 0.56 -1.08 -14.47
N LEU A 6 0.04 -2.29 -14.64
CA LEU A 6 -0.11 -3.25 -13.54
C LEU A 6 1.21 -3.96 -13.19
N ASP A 7 2.21 -3.90 -14.07
CA ASP A 7 3.55 -4.41 -13.83
C ASP A 7 4.42 -3.41 -13.04
N ASP A 8 3.85 -2.26 -12.66
CA ASP A 8 4.53 -1.28 -11.83
C ASP A 8 4.82 -1.87 -10.44
N PRO A 9 6.11 -2.04 -10.06
CA PRO A 9 6.48 -2.62 -8.75
C PRO A 9 6.05 -1.75 -7.56
N ASN A 10 5.66 -0.50 -7.81
CA ASN A 10 5.09 0.40 -6.82
C ASN A 10 3.67 0.00 -6.42
N ILE A 11 2.93 -0.76 -7.24
CA ILE A 11 1.58 -1.24 -6.94
C ILE A 11 1.67 -2.67 -6.41
N MET A 12 1.17 -2.90 -5.19
CA MET A 12 1.28 -4.22 -4.57
C MET A 12 0.10 -4.57 -3.68
N ALA A 13 -0.11 -5.88 -3.48
CA ALA A 13 -1.10 -6.35 -2.54
C ALA A 13 -0.71 -5.95 -1.10
N ALA A 14 -1.69 -5.53 -0.32
CA ALA A 14 -1.52 -5.03 1.04
C ALA A 14 -0.78 -6.01 1.97
N ASN A 15 -1.02 -7.32 1.82
CA ASN A 15 -0.31 -8.34 2.59
C ASN A 15 1.19 -8.40 2.23
N LYS A 16 1.54 -8.29 0.94
CA LYS A 16 2.93 -8.21 0.49
C LYS A 16 3.57 -6.90 0.95
N ALA A 17 2.87 -5.78 0.80
CA ALA A 17 3.27 -4.46 1.29
C ALA A 17 3.67 -4.51 2.77
N SER A 18 2.78 -5.01 3.64
CA SER A 18 3.07 -5.12 5.06
C SER A 18 4.35 -5.89 5.34
N LYS A 19 4.59 -7.02 4.65
CA LYS A 19 5.82 -7.81 4.84
C LYS A 19 7.10 -7.07 4.45
N ILE A 20 7.07 -6.31 3.36
CA ILE A 20 8.25 -5.55 2.89
C ILE A 20 8.65 -4.50 3.93
N TRP A 21 7.67 -3.87 4.58
CA TRP A 21 7.89 -2.91 5.68
C TRP A 21 8.05 -3.58 7.05
N GLY A 22 8.15 -4.91 7.14
CA GLY A 22 8.36 -5.62 8.40
C GLY A 22 7.14 -5.66 9.34
N HIS A 23 5.93 -5.41 8.82
CA HIS A 23 4.67 -5.47 9.56
C HIS A 23 3.89 -6.76 9.31
N THR A 24 2.90 -7.02 10.17
CA THR A 24 1.97 -8.14 10.04
C THR A 24 1.12 -8.02 8.77
N GLU A 25 0.73 -9.13 8.13
CA GLU A 25 0.01 -9.11 6.84
C GLU A 25 -1.26 -8.25 6.84
N ASN A 26 -1.96 -8.20 7.99
CA ASN A 26 -3.20 -7.46 8.18
C ASN A 26 -3.00 -5.95 8.47
N TYR A 27 -1.76 -5.47 8.60
CA TYR A 27 -1.41 -4.12 9.02
C TYR A 27 -2.11 -3.04 8.18
N VAL A 28 -1.91 -3.03 6.87
CA VAL A 28 -2.51 -2.03 5.96
C VAL A 28 -4.04 -2.03 6.04
N ARG A 29 -4.66 -3.20 6.12
CA ARG A 29 -6.13 -3.32 6.24
C ARG A 29 -6.63 -2.72 7.55
N LEU A 30 -5.95 -3.00 8.66
CA LEU A 30 -6.33 -2.47 9.97
C LEU A 30 -6.14 -0.95 10.00
N PHE A 31 -5.01 -0.47 9.48
CA PHE A 31 -4.70 0.95 9.41
C PHE A 31 -5.69 1.72 8.54
N MET A 32 -6.08 1.16 7.39
CA MET A 32 -7.13 1.74 6.52
C MET A 32 -8.50 1.83 7.22
N LYS A 33 -8.81 0.88 8.11
CA LYS A 33 -10.07 0.92 8.88
C LYS A 33 -10.01 1.98 9.99
N GLN A 34 -8.85 2.19 10.60
CA GLN A 34 -8.68 3.10 11.73
C GLN A 34 -8.41 4.55 11.30
N ASN A 35 -7.59 4.73 10.25
CA ASN A 35 -7.05 6.00 9.81
C ASN A 35 -7.06 6.10 8.28
N PRO A 36 -8.24 6.11 7.63
CA PRO A 36 -8.33 6.21 6.17
C PRO A 36 -7.72 7.51 5.63
N ASP A 37 -7.79 8.60 6.40
CA ASP A 37 -7.35 9.94 5.98
C ASP A 37 -5.82 10.07 5.85
N LYS A 38 -5.07 9.12 6.42
CA LYS A 38 -3.60 9.09 6.31
C LYS A 38 -3.11 8.52 4.98
N PHE A 39 -3.99 7.90 4.19
CA PHE A 39 -3.63 7.42 2.87
C PHE A 39 -3.80 8.55 1.84
N PRO A 40 -2.74 8.87 1.06
CA PRO A 40 -2.87 9.78 -0.07
C PRO A 40 -3.96 9.32 -1.04
N LYS A 41 -4.65 10.27 -1.68
CA LYS A 41 -5.77 9.96 -2.58
C LYS A 41 -5.27 9.10 -3.75
N GLY A 42 -5.90 7.94 -3.94
CA GLY A 42 -5.52 7.00 -5.00
C GLY A 42 -4.37 6.05 -4.65
N SER A 43 -3.77 6.18 -3.46
CA SER A 43 -2.67 5.33 -3.01
C SER A 43 -3.12 3.94 -2.51
N ILE A 44 -4.40 3.77 -2.19
CA ILE A 44 -4.99 2.52 -1.71
C ILE A 44 -6.36 2.29 -2.35
N ARG A 45 -6.65 1.03 -2.71
CA ARG A 45 -7.95 0.62 -3.23
C ARG A 45 -8.27 -0.83 -2.91
N LYS A 46 -9.54 -1.11 -2.64
CA LYS A 46 -10.03 -2.48 -2.46
C LYS A 46 -10.39 -3.09 -3.82
N PHE A 47 -9.84 -4.26 -4.11
CA PHE A 47 -10.14 -5.08 -5.28
C PHE A 47 -10.69 -6.43 -4.80
N GLY A 48 -12.01 -6.62 -4.94
CA GLY A 48 -12.69 -7.80 -4.43
C GLY A 48 -12.47 -7.99 -2.93
N LYS A 49 -11.76 -9.07 -2.56
CA LYS A 49 -11.43 -9.40 -1.17
C LYS A 49 -10.07 -8.84 -0.72
N GLN A 50 -9.23 -8.35 -1.63
CA GLN A 50 -7.88 -7.88 -1.34
C GLN A 50 -7.79 -6.35 -1.36
N TRP A 51 -6.85 -5.83 -0.59
CA TRP A 51 -6.44 -4.43 -0.65
C TRP A 51 -5.18 -4.35 -1.50
N VAL A 52 -5.14 -3.35 -2.39
CA VAL A 52 -3.96 -3.00 -3.18
C VAL A 52 -3.53 -1.62 -2.70
N VAL A 53 -2.24 -1.47 -2.47
CA VAL A 53 -1.62 -0.25 -1.96
C VAL A 53 -0.39 0.07 -2.80
N THR A 54 -0.10 1.35 -2.94
CA THR A 54 1.09 1.86 -3.59
C THR A 54 2.24 1.99 -2.60
N THR A 55 3.48 2.07 -3.07
CA THR A 55 4.65 2.49 -2.28
C THR A 55 4.38 3.81 -1.58
N GLU A 56 3.85 4.81 -2.29
CA GLU A 56 3.49 6.11 -1.71
C GLU A 56 2.52 5.98 -0.52
N GLY A 57 1.50 5.13 -0.66
CA GLY A 57 0.55 4.85 0.43
C GLY A 57 1.22 4.20 1.63
N MET A 58 2.17 3.30 1.42
CA MET A 58 2.95 2.69 2.50
C MET A 58 3.90 3.69 3.17
N GLU A 59 4.59 4.52 2.39
CA GLU A 59 5.50 5.55 2.90
C GLU A 59 4.73 6.58 3.74
N ALA A 60 3.52 6.97 3.31
CA ALA A 60 2.69 7.91 4.05
C ALA A 60 2.22 7.38 5.41
N ILE A 61 1.85 6.09 5.50
CA ILE A 61 1.36 5.52 6.77
C ILE A 61 2.47 5.08 7.71
N THR A 62 3.61 4.62 7.16
CA THR A 62 4.73 4.11 7.96
C THR A 62 5.76 5.20 8.28
N GLY A 63 5.82 6.27 7.47
CA GLY A 63 6.89 7.27 7.53
C GLY A 63 8.26 6.73 7.06
N VAL A 64 8.31 5.50 6.54
CA VAL A 64 9.54 4.82 6.13
C VAL A 64 9.53 4.69 4.61
N LYS A 65 10.59 5.18 3.96
CA LYS A 65 10.83 5.02 2.51
C LYS A 65 10.87 3.55 2.12
N ASP A 66 10.53 3.25 0.87
CA ASP A 66 10.52 1.88 0.32
C ASP A 66 11.81 1.10 0.70
N PRO A 67 11.70 0.07 1.58
CA PRO A 67 12.83 -0.73 2.03
C PRO A 67 13.57 -1.46 0.91
N ARG A 68 12.96 -1.58 -0.28
CA ARG A 68 13.56 -2.22 -1.46
C ARG A 68 14.54 -1.31 -2.20
N LYS A 69 14.40 0.01 -2.06
CA LYS A 69 15.23 1.02 -2.71
C LYS A 69 16.29 1.50 -1.71
N LYS A 70 17.22 0.60 -1.39
CA LYS A 70 18.43 0.94 -0.62
C LYS A 70 19.45 1.65 -1.49
#